data_AF-A0A1G7MD69-F1
#
_entry.id   AF-A0A1G7MD69-F1
#
_cell.length_a   1.000
_cell.length_b   1.000
_cell.length_c   1.000
_cell.angle_alpha   90.00
_cell.angle_beta   90.00
_cell.angle_gamma   90.00
#
_symmetry.space_group_name_H-M   'P 1'
#
loop_
_entity.id
_entity.type
_entity.pdbx_description
1 polymer ?
#
loop_
_entity_poly.entity_id
_entity_poly.type
_entity_poly.pdbx_seq_one_letter_code
_entity_poly.pdbx_strand_id
1 'polypeptide(L)' 'MDAATRSERYHLVCRDCSLERLCDVPEDAEGISRDHAVETGHRVAVERVE' A
#
# COMPACT_ATOMS: atom_id res chain seq x y z
N MET A 1 12.36 -21.61 -15.02
CA MET A 1 11.58 -21.82 -13.78
C MET A 1 11.22 -20.44 -13.29
N ASP A 2 10.25 -19.85 -13.98
CA ASP A 2 9.73 -18.53 -13.67
C ASP A 2 8.79 -18.72 -12.49
N ALA A 3 9.37 -18.72 -11.30
CA ALA A 3 8.62 -18.47 -10.08
C ALA A 3 8.16 -17.02 -10.15
N ALA A 4 7.20 -16.73 -11.04
CA ALA A 4 6.18 -15.76 -10.80
C ALA A 4 5.38 -16.30 -9.61
N THR A 5 5.99 -16.25 -8.42
CA THR A 5 5.25 -16.06 -7.19
C THR A 5 4.35 -14.89 -7.55
N ARG A 6 3.06 -15.15 -7.65
CA ARG A 6 2.03 -14.14 -7.77
C ARG A 6 2.13 -13.34 -6.48
N SER A 7 3.15 -12.47 -6.39
CA SER A 7 3.44 -11.65 -5.25
C SER A 7 2.27 -10.72 -5.18
N GLU A 8 1.33 -11.04 -4.30
CA GLU A 8 0.19 -10.20 -4.00
C GLU A 8 0.76 -8.86 -3.56
N ARG A 9 0.81 -7.93 -4.51
CA ARG A 9 1.33 -6.59 -4.27
C ARG A 9 0.15 -5.74 -3.82
N TYR A 10 0.41 -4.90 -2.85
CA TYR A 10 -0.54 -3.98 -2.28
C TYR A 10 -0.06 -2.59 -2.69
N HIS A 11 -0.87 -1.92 -3.49
CA HIS A 11 -0.64 -0.55 -3.91
C HIS A 11 -1.35 0.41 -2.95
N LEU A 12 -0.57 1.22 -2.27
CA LEU A 12 -1.03 2.27 -1.39
C LEU A 12 -1.02 3.59 -2.13
N VAL A 13 -2.16 4.29 -2.14
CA VAL A 13 -2.30 5.60 -2.76
C VAL A 13 -2.98 6.54 -1.79
N CYS A 14 -2.30 7.62 -1.44
CA CYS A 14 -2.88 8.76 -0.74
C CYS A 14 -3.76 9.55 -1.72
N ARG A 15 -5.00 9.88 -1.35
CA ARG A 15 -5.90 10.69 -2.19
C ARG A 15 -5.73 12.19 -2.00
N ASP A 16 -5.15 12.60 -0.88
CA ASP A 16 -4.88 14.00 -0.56
C ASP A 16 -3.48 14.45 -1.01
N CYS A 17 -2.59 13.51 -1.30
CA CYS A 17 -1.18 13.76 -1.56
C CYS A 17 -0.63 12.81 -2.61
N SER A 18 0.52 13.14 -3.23
CA SER A 18 1.16 12.32 -4.27
C SER A 18 1.92 11.10 -3.70
N LEU A 19 1.49 10.57 -2.56
CA LEU A 19 2.14 9.42 -1.94
C LEU A 19 1.57 8.14 -2.55
N GLU A 20 2.46 7.41 -3.23
CA GLU A 20 2.21 6.10 -3.81
C GLU A 20 3.31 5.12 -3.36
N ARG A 21 2.91 3.93 -2.90
CA ARG A 21 3.85 2.89 -2.45
C ARG A 21 3.35 1.51 -2.81
N LEU A 22 4.27 0.62 -3.17
CA LEU A 22 3.99 -0.79 -3.40
C LEU A 22 4.60 -1.61 -2.26
N CYS A 23 3.79 -2.48 -1.66
CA CYS A 23 4.21 -3.40 -0.61
C CYS A 23 3.84 -4.82 -1.00
N ASP A 24 4.73 -5.78 -0.79
CA ASP A 24 4.45 -7.20 -1.03
C ASP A 24 3.84 -7.89 0.21
N VAL A 25 3.61 -7.14 1.29
CA VAL A 25 3.09 -7.61 2.58
C VAL A 25 1.86 -6.81 2.99
N PRO A 26 0.71 -7.47 3.28
CA PRO A 26 -0.53 -6.77 3.66
C PRO A 26 -0.40 -6.00 4.97
N GLU A 27 0.28 -6.58 5.97
CA GLU A 27 0.48 -5.94 7.28
C GLU A 27 1.29 -4.64 7.16
N ASP A 28 2.27 -4.61 6.26
CA ASP A 28 3.08 -3.42 5.99
C ASP A 28 2.26 -2.33 5.32
N ALA A 29 1.43 -2.70 4.33
CA ALA A 29 0.50 -1.79 3.68
C ALA A 29 -0.49 -1.17 4.70
N GLU A 30 -1.13 -2.00 5.52
CA GLU A 30 -2.09 -1.52 6.49
C GLU A 30 -1.41 -0.60 7.53
N GLY A 31 -0.21 -0.97 7.99
CA GLY A 31 0.63 -0.16 8.87
C GLY A 31 0.95 1.22 8.28
N ILE A 32 1.48 1.27 7.06
CA ILE A 32 1.82 2.53 6.38
C ILE A 32 0.58 3.39 6.15
N SER A 33 -0.54 2.79 5.73
CA SER A 33 -1.77 3.53 5.47
C SER A 33 -2.29 4.22 6.74
N ARG A 34 -2.22 3.52 7.88
CA ARG A 34 -2.67 4.00 9.18
C ARG A 34 -1.70 5.03 9.75
N ASP A 35 -0.41 4.76 9.70
CA ASP A 35 0.64 5.68 10.16
C ASP A 35 0.54 7.01 9.40
N HIS A 36 0.46 6.95 8.07
CA HIS A 36 0.28 8.14 7.24
C HIS A 36 -1.02 8.88 7.57
N ALA A 37 -2.14 8.18 7.73
CA ALA A 37 -3.41 8.80 8.11
C ALA A 37 -3.35 9.44 9.50
N VAL A 38 -2.58 8.89 10.44
CA VAL A 38 -2.38 9.46 11.78
C VAL A 38 -1.48 10.68 11.75
N GLU A 39 -0.37 10.62 11.01
CA GLU A 39 0.61 11.72 10.94
C GLU A 39 0.09 12.91 10.14
N THR A 40 -0.62 12.65 9.04
CA THR A 40 -1.03 13.69 8.07
C THR A 40 -2.52 13.99 8.08
N GLY A 41 -3.35 13.08 8.61
CA GLY A 41 -4.81 13.17 8.47
C GLY A 41 -5.33 12.82 7.07
N HIS A 42 -4.48 12.32 6.17
CA HIS A 42 -4.87 12.04 4.79
C HIS A 42 -5.62 10.72 4.62
N ARG A 43 -6.41 10.63 3.55
CA ARG A 43 -7.08 9.39 3.18
C ARG A 43 -6.20 8.53 2.28
N VAL A 44 -5.66 7.45 2.83
CA VAL A 44 -4.92 6.43 2.08
C VAL A 44 -5.87 5.32 1.63
N ALA A 45 -5.81 4.96 0.35
CA ALA A 45 -6.46 3.79 -0.23
C ALA A 45 -5.42 2.68 -0.40
N VAL A 46 -5.80 1.45 -0.07
CA VAL A 46 -4.97 0.26 -0.30
C VAL A 46 -5.69 -0.62 -1.31
N GLU A 47 -5.03 -0.92 -2.42
CA GLU A 47 -5.54 -1.75 -3.50
C GLU A 47 -4.65 -2.99 -3.66
N ARG A 48 -5.26 -4.14 -3.88
CA ARG A 48 -4.53 -5.38 -4.19
C ARG A 48 -4.33 -5.45 -5.69
N VAL A 49 -3.08 -5.53 -6.11
CA VAL A 49 -2.67 -5.72 -7.50
C VAL A 49 -2.10 -7.13 -7.69
N GLU A 50 -2.65 -7.84 -8.68
CA GLU A 50 -2.37 -9.24 -9.01
C GLU A 50 -1.48 -9.44 -10.24
#